data_AF-A0A6V8NYM7-F1
#
_entry.id   AF-A0A6V8NYM7-F1
#
_cell.length_a   1.000
_cell.length_b   1.000
_cell.length_c   1.000
_cell.angle_alpha   90.00
_cell.angle_beta   90.00
_cell.angle_gamma   90.00
#
_symmetry.space_group_name_H-M   'P 1'
#
loop_
_entity.id
_entity.type
_entity.pdbx_description
1 polymer ?
#
loop_
_entity_poly.entity_id
_entity_poly.type
_entity_poly.pdbx_seq_one_letter_code
_entity_poly.pdbx_strand_id
1 'polypeptide(L)'
;TNPLLVSVRSGAKFSMPGMMDTVLNLGLNETTMEALIKKTKNDRFAYDAYRRFITMFGSIVMGVDRQKFERALEEIKEKKGVHLDTDLTAADLKDIVDEFKVIYERSTEEAFPSYPYEQLKKAINAVFGSWFGDRAVKYRKLNNIPENLGTACNVQAMVFGRI
;
A
#
# COMPACT_ATOMS: atom_id res chain seq x y z
N THR A 1 10.67 -20.04 3.71
CA THR A 1 10.98 -19.19 2.54
C THR A 1 11.57 -17.88 3.03
N ASN A 2 12.36 -17.17 2.23
CA ASN A 2 12.90 -15.84 2.55
C ASN A 2 12.28 -14.82 1.58
N PRO A 3 11.18 -14.15 1.96
CA PRO A 3 10.45 -13.29 1.02
C PRO A 3 11.25 -12.04 0.69
N LEU A 4 11.27 -11.68 -0.59
CA LEU A 4 11.70 -10.36 -1.05
C LEU A 4 10.47 -9.46 -1.13
N LEU A 5 10.45 -8.43 -0.29
CA LEU A 5 9.45 -7.38 -0.35
C LEU A 5 10.07 -6.16 -1.02
N VAL A 6 9.28 -5.44 -1.82
CA VAL A 6 9.75 -4.26 -2.56
C VAL A 6 8.86 -3.05 -2.30
N SER A 7 9.43 -1.87 -2.53
CA SER A 7 8.66 -0.63 -2.68
C SER A 7 8.61 -0.23 -4.14
N VAL A 8 7.50 0.39 -4.52
CA VAL A 8 7.29 0.98 -5.85
C VAL A 8 7.07 2.48 -5.68
N ARG A 9 7.85 3.29 -6.40
CA ARG A 9 7.85 4.76 -6.31
C ARG A 9 7.90 5.40 -7.69
N SER A 10 7.15 6.48 -7.89
CA SER A 10 7.31 7.33 -9.07
C SER A 10 8.61 8.13 -8.99
N GLY A 11 9.16 8.49 -10.16
CA GLY A 11 10.33 9.34 -10.28
C GLY A 11 10.28 10.16 -11.56
N ALA A 12 9.92 11.43 -11.47
CA ALA A 12 9.90 12.33 -12.62
C ALA A 12 11.24 13.09 -12.76
N LYS A 13 11.54 13.54 -13.98
CA LYS A 13 12.73 14.38 -14.27
C LYS A 13 12.80 15.64 -13.39
N PHE A 14 11.63 16.23 -13.13
CA PHE A 14 11.47 17.37 -12.24
C PHE A 14 10.75 16.94 -10.97
N SER A 15 11.06 17.60 -9.85
CA SER A 15 10.38 17.31 -8.58
C SER A 15 8.89 17.64 -8.70
N MET A 16 8.07 16.71 -8.23
CA MET A 16 6.62 16.75 -8.35
C MET A 16 5.98 16.30 -7.01
N PRO A 17 5.97 17.17 -5.99
CA PRO A 17 5.51 16.80 -4.66
C PRO A 17 4.01 16.44 -4.65
N GLY A 18 3.69 15.28 -4.06
CA GLY A 18 2.31 14.81 -3.87
C GLY A 18 1.64 14.22 -5.12
N MET A 19 2.43 13.75 -6.08
CA MET A 19 1.93 13.39 -7.42
C MET A 19 1.89 11.89 -7.66
N MET A 20 2.61 11.12 -6.85
CA MET A 20 2.26 9.74 -6.57
C MET A 20 2.77 9.33 -5.19
N ASP A 21 1.91 8.66 -4.43
CA ASP A 21 2.26 8.08 -3.15
C ASP A 21 3.07 6.79 -3.34
N THR A 22 3.95 6.50 -2.37
CA THR A 22 4.79 5.30 -2.37
C THR A 22 3.99 4.08 -1.92
N VAL A 23 4.12 2.97 -2.64
CA VAL A 23 3.63 1.66 -2.17
C VAL A 23 4.80 0.90 -1.53
N LEU A 24 4.68 0.57 -0.25
CA LEU A 24 5.65 -0.25 0.48
C LEU A 24 5.14 -1.68 0.67
N ASN A 25 6.05 -2.60 1.01
CA ASN A 25 5.74 -4.00 1.34
C ASN A 25 5.05 -4.80 0.22
N LEU A 26 5.23 -4.39 -1.03
CA LEU A 26 4.73 -5.14 -2.18
C LEU A 26 5.39 -6.52 -2.21
N GLY A 27 4.56 -7.54 -2.43
CA GLY A 27 4.92 -8.95 -2.31
C GLY A 27 4.33 -9.62 -1.08
N LEU A 28 3.72 -8.87 -0.16
CA LEU A 28 2.97 -9.44 0.95
C LEU A 28 1.71 -10.16 0.47
N ASN A 29 1.54 -11.38 0.99
CA ASN A 29 0.40 -12.27 0.89
C ASN A 29 0.43 -13.20 2.12
N GLU A 30 -0.50 -14.15 2.21
CA GLU A 30 -0.61 -15.07 3.35
C GLU A 30 0.71 -15.85 3.57
N THR A 31 1.29 -16.39 2.49
CA THR A 31 2.52 -17.20 2.56
C THR A 31 3.75 -16.36 2.94
N THR A 32 3.92 -15.19 2.36
CA THR A 32 5.08 -14.31 2.61
C THR A 32 4.95 -13.59 3.95
N MET A 33 3.74 -13.29 4.41
CA MET A 33 3.47 -12.78 5.75
C MET A 33 3.84 -13.84 6.79
N GLU A 34 3.42 -15.09 6.65
CA GLU A 34 3.86 -16.16 7.58
C GLU A 34 5.38 -16.34 7.61
N ALA A 35 6.03 -16.22 6.45
CA ALA A 35 7.49 -16.27 6.38
C ALA A 35 8.13 -15.05 7.06
N LEU A 36 7.52 -13.87 6.95
CA LEU A 36 7.94 -12.66 7.65
C LEU A 36 7.81 -12.84 9.17
N ILE A 37 6.67 -13.36 9.65
CA ILE A 37 6.44 -13.70 11.07
C ILE A 37 7.55 -14.61 11.59
N LYS A 38 7.84 -15.70 10.89
CA LYS A 38 8.88 -16.67 11.29
C LYS A 38 10.27 -16.02 11.35
N LYS A 39 10.55 -15.08 10.46
CA LYS A 39 11.85 -14.40 10.38
C LYS A 39 12.02 -13.33 11.45
N THR A 40 10.96 -12.57 11.73
CA THR A 40 11.00 -11.45 12.69
C THR A 40 10.69 -11.89 14.12
N LYS A 41 10.00 -13.04 14.29
CA LYS A 41 9.37 -13.45 15.55
C LYS A 41 8.45 -12.36 16.12
N ASN A 42 7.83 -11.58 15.23
CA ASN A 42 6.95 -10.48 15.58
C ASN A 42 5.71 -10.50 14.69
N ASP A 43 4.69 -11.20 15.17
CA ASP A 43 3.40 -11.36 14.52
C ASP A 43 2.70 -10.01 14.33
N ARG A 44 2.72 -9.17 15.36
CA ARG A 44 2.12 -7.83 15.34
C ARG A 44 2.72 -7.00 14.20
N PHE A 45 4.05 -7.00 14.07
CA PHE A 45 4.73 -6.29 12.99
C PHE A 45 4.31 -6.78 11.60
N ALA A 46 4.23 -8.10 11.39
CA ALA A 46 3.87 -8.64 10.08
C ALA A 46 2.42 -8.31 9.69
N TYR A 47 1.47 -8.42 10.63
CA TYR A 47 0.08 -8.03 10.39
C TYR A 47 -0.07 -6.52 10.21
N ASP A 48 0.66 -5.69 10.98
CA ASP A 48 0.67 -4.23 10.79
C ASP A 48 1.21 -3.86 9.40
N ALA A 49 2.29 -4.50 8.97
CA ALA A 49 2.84 -4.31 7.63
C ALA A 49 1.85 -4.72 6.53
N TYR A 50 1.10 -5.81 6.75
CA TYR A 50 0.14 -6.32 5.78
C TYR A 50 -1.11 -5.42 5.68
N ARG A 51 -1.71 -5.00 6.80
CA ARG A 51 -2.85 -4.04 6.73
C ARG A 51 -2.45 -2.74 6.03
N ARG A 52 -1.25 -2.21 6.32
CA ARG A 52 -0.74 -0.98 5.68
C ARG A 52 -0.54 -1.21 4.19
N PHE A 53 -0.01 -2.36 3.80
CA PHE A 53 0.14 -2.73 2.39
C PHE A 53 -1.22 -2.75 1.69
N ILE A 54 -2.23 -3.41 2.26
CA ILE A 54 -3.58 -3.47 1.67
C ILE A 54 -4.17 -2.06 1.52
N THR A 55 -4.05 -1.20 2.53
CA THR A 55 -4.53 0.19 2.44
C THR A 55 -3.80 0.98 1.34
N MET A 56 -2.46 0.91 1.30
CA MET A 56 -1.66 1.61 0.29
C MET A 56 -1.96 1.10 -1.12
N PHE A 57 -1.98 -0.23 -1.30
CA PHE A 57 -2.25 -0.84 -2.59
C PHE A 57 -3.69 -0.56 -3.05
N GLY A 58 -4.67 -0.77 -2.18
CA GLY A 58 -6.07 -0.47 -2.47
C GLY A 58 -6.29 0.99 -2.87
N SER A 59 -5.77 1.93 -2.10
CA SER A 59 -5.99 3.35 -2.37
C SER A 59 -5.17 3.91 -3.54
N ILE A 60 -3.88 3.61 -3.60
CA ILE A 60 -2.96 4.22 -4.57
C ILE A 60 -3.03 3.48 -5.91
N VAL A 61 -3.09 2.15 -5.90
CA VAL A 61 -3.01 1.33 -7.11
C VAL A 61 -4.39 1.10 -7.70
N MET A 62 -5.38 0.86 -6.85
CA MET A 62 -6.73 0.46 -7.26
C MET A 62 -7.79 1.55 -7.07
N GLY A 63 -7.43 2.72 -6.54
CA GLY A 63 -8.34 3.86 -6.39
C GLY A 63 -9.44 3.68 -5.33
N VAL A 64 -9.28 2.72 -4.40
CA VAL A 64 -10.23 2.52 -3.30
C VAL A 64 -10.17 3.71 -2.35
N ASP A 65 -11.33 4.27 -1.98
CA ASP A 65 -11.37 5.37 -1.00
C ASP A 65 -10.73 4.95 0.33
N ARG A 66 -9.65 5.65 0.67
CA ARG A 66 -8.85 5.41 1.88
C ARG A 66 -9.68 5.54 3.16
N GLN A 67 -10.71 6.39 3.16
CA GLN A 67 -11.58 6.57 4.32
C GLN A 67 -12.30 5.28 4.71
N LYS A 68 -12.55 4.35 3.78
CA LYS A 68 -13.16 3.05 4.11
C LYS A 68 -12.27 2.23 5.05
N PHE A 69 -10.97 2.19 4.77
CA PHE A 69 -10.00 1.51 5.63
C PHE A 69 -9.82 2.21 6.99
N GLU A 70 -9.78 3.55 6.98
CA GLU A 70 -9.65 4.34 8.21
C GLU A 70 -10.84 4.15 9.14
N ARG A 71 -12.08 4.18 8.60
CA ARG A 71 -13.30 3.92 9.39
C ARG A 71 -13.29 2.52 10.00
N ALA A 72 -12.96 1.49 9.23
CA ALA A 72 -12.91 0.12 9.73
C ALA A 72 -11.86 -0.06 10.85
N LEU A 73 -10.73 0.64 10.76
CA LEU A 73 -9.72 0.66 11.82
C LEU A 73 -10.23 1.36 13.08
N GLU A 74 -10.87 2.52 12.95
CA GLU A 74 -11.46 3.24 14.10
C GLU A 74 -12.55 2.41 14.78
N GLU A 75 -13.44 1.75 14.03
CA GLU A 75 -14.48 0.88 14.59
C GLU A 75 -13.89 -0.27 15.42
N ILE A 76 -12.77 -0.85 14.99
CA ILE A 76 -12.10 -1.92 15.74
C ILE A 76 -11.43 -1.36 16.99
N LYS A 77 -10.81 -0.18 16.91
CA LYS A 77 -10.23 0.49 18.09
C LYS A 77 -11.31 0.82 19.14
N GLU A 78 -12.45 1.35 18.71
CA GLU A 78 -13.61 1.61 19.57
C GLU A 78 -14.13 0.33 20.23
N LYS A 79 -14.32 -0.75 19.46
CA LYS A 79 -14.75 -2.06 19.98
C LYS A 79 -13.77 -2.64 21.01
N LYS A 80 -12.48 -2.34 20.88
CA LYS A 80 -11.42 -2.81 21.77
C LYS A 80 -11.11 -1.84 22.91
N GLY A 81 -11.74 -0.65 22.93
CA GLY A 81 -11.51 0.38 23.93
C GLY A 81 -10.10 0.97 23.92
N VAL A 82 -9.44 0.97 22.76
CA VAL A 82 -8.08 1.53 22.60
C VAL A 82 -8.12 2.82 21.78
N HIS A 83 -7.11 3.67 21.95
CA HIS A 83 -7.03 4.95 21.24
C HIS A 83 -5.94 4.96 20.17
N LEU A 84 -4.84 4.24 20.38
CA LEU A 84 -3.72 4.22 19.45
C LEU A 84 -3.67 2.90 18.66
N ASP A 85 -3.29 2.98 17.39
CA ASP A 85 -2.95 1.79 16.57
C ASP A 85 -1.88 0.91 17.22
N THR A 86 -1.01 1.50 18.07
CA THR A 86 0.04 0.79 18.78
C THR A 86 -0.50 -0.18 19.82
N ASP A 87 -1.70 0.08 20.32
CA ASP A 87 -2.33 -0.67 21.41
C ASP A 87 -3.07 -1.91 20.89
N LEU A 88 -3.26 -2.02 19.56
CA LEU A 88 -3.83 -3.19 18.92
C LEU A 88 -2.88 -4.39 18.96
N THR A 89 -3.42 -5.55 19.33
CA THR A 89 -2.68 -6.81 19.38
C THR A 89 -2.51 -7.42 18.00
N ALA A 90 -1.67 -8.45 17.88
CA ALA A 90 -1.52 -9.19 16.63
C ALA A 90 -2.83 -9.86 16.17
N ALA A 91 -3.66 -10.32 17.10
CA ALA A 91 -4.97 -10.90 16.80
C ALA A 91 -5.92 -9.83 16.22
N ASP A 92 -5.96 -8.64 16.82
CA ASP A 92 -6.79 -7.55 16.31
C ASP A 92 -6.35 -7.11 14.91
N LEU A 93 -5.04 -7.04 14.67
CA LEU A 93 -4.49 -6.69 13.36
C LEU A 93 -4.76 -7.76 12.30
N LYS A 94 -4.85 -9.04 12.70
CA LYS A 94 -5.27 -10.11 11.80
C LYS A 94 -6.72 -9.91 11.36
N ASP A 95 -7.63 -9.64 12.30
CA ASP A 95 -9.04 -9.36 12.00
C ASP A 95 -9.18 -8.13 11.08
N ILE A 96 -8.36 -7.09 11.32
CA ILE A 96 -8.28 -5.90 10.46
C ILE A 96 -7.83 -6.25 9.04
N VAL A 97 -6.82 -7.11 8.89
CA VAL A 97 -6.33 -7.54 7.57
C VAL A 97 -7.44 -8.22 6.78
N ASP A 98 -8.23 -9.10 7.43
CA ASP A 98 -9.32 -9.80 6.77
C ASP A 98 -10.45 -8.84 6.37
N GLU A 99 -10.83 -7.90 7.25
CA GLU A 99 -11.80 -6.84 6.92
C GLU A 99 -11.31 -5.94 5.77
N PHE A 100 -10.02 -5.60 5.74
CA PHE A 100 -9.44 -4.77 4.67
C PHE A 100 -9.48 -5.46 3.32
N LYS A 101 -9.30 -6.78 3.26
CA LYS A 101 -9.48 -7.54 2.01
C LYS A 101 -10.93 -7.50 1.55
N VAL A 102 -11.89 -7.59 2.47
CA VAL A 102 -13.33 -7.46 2.14
C VAL A 102 -13.65 -6.06 1.62
N ILE A 103 -13.11 -5.00 2.23
CA ILE A 103 -13.28 -3.62 1.75
C ILE A 103 -12.70 -3.45 0.34
N TYR A 104 -11.51 -4.00 0.10
CA TYR A 104 -10.88 -4.00 -1.21
C TYR A 104 -11.75 -4.71 -2.25
N GLU A 105 -12.21 -5.93 -1.96
CA GLU A 105 -13.00 -6.75 -2.88
C GLU A 105 -14.35 -6.10 -3.19
N ARG A 106 -15.05 -5.57 -2.18
CA ARG A 106 -16.29 -4.83 -2.40
C ARG A 106 -16.12 -3.55 -3.22
N SER A 107 -14.93 -2.95 -3.20
CA SER A 107 -14.66 -1.69 -3.90
C SER A 107 -14.09 -1.87 -5.30
N THR A 108 -13.47 -3.02 -5.57
CA THR A 108 -12.77 -3.30 -6.83
C THR A 108 -13.41 -4.43 -7.63
N GLU A 109 -14.35 -5.17 -7.03
CA GLU A 109 -14.95 -6.40 -7.57
C GLU A 109 -13.91 -7.52 -7.84
N GLU A 110 -12.72 -7.39 -7.26
CA GLU A 110 -11.61 -8.35 -7.37
C GLU A 110 -11.10 -8.71 -5.97
N ALA A 111 -10.77 -9.99 -5.73
CA ALA A 111 -10.07 -10.38 -4.51
C ALA A 111 -8.69 -9.69 -4.43
N PHE A 112 -8.20 -9.45 -3.21
CA PHE A 112 -6.87 -8.86 -3.04
C PHE A 112 -5.79 -9.76 -3.67
N PRO A 113 -4.95 -9.24 -4.58
CA PRO A 113 -4.06 -10.06 -5.39
C PRO A 113 -3.02 -10.75 -4.51
N SER A 114 -3.00 -12.08 -4.53
CA SER A 114 -2.03 -12.88 -3.76
C SER A 114 -0.72 -13.10 -4.52
N TYR A 115 -0.72 -12.99 -5.85
CA TYR A 115 0.48 -13.21 -6.66
C TYR A 115 1.37 -11.95 -6.73
N PRO A 116 2.63 -11.98 -6.25
CA PRO A 116 3.48 -10.78 -6.17
C PRO A 116 3.74 -10.08 -7.51
N TYR A 117 3.83 -10.84 -8.60
CA TYR A 117 4.05 -10.25 -9.92
C TYR A 117 2.82 -9.50 -10.45
N GLU A 118 1.62 -9.93 -10.09
CA GLU A 118 0.39 -9.19 -10.41
C GLU A 118 0.31 -7.89 -9.62
N GLN A 119 0.64 -7.94 -8.33
CA GLN A 119 0.77 -6.75 -7.49
C GLN A 119 1.75 -5.76 -8.14
N LEU A 120 2.93 -6.23 -8.55
CA LEU A 120 3.97 -5.41 -9.16
C LEU A 120 3.50 -4.78 -10.48
N LYS A 121 2.88 -5.58 -11.36
CA LYS A 121 2.36 -5.10 -12.65
C LYS A 121 1.30 -4.01 -12.46
N LYS A 122 0.33 -4.24 -11.55
CA LYS A 122 -0.70 -3.25 -11.22
C LYS A 122 -0.07 -1.97 -10.65
N ALA A 123 0.90 -2.09 -9.73
CA ALA A 123 1.59 -0.93 -9.16
C ALA A 123 2.38 -0.12 -10.20
N ILE A 124 3.09 -0.77 -11.13
CA ILE A 124 3.80 -0.09 -12.23
C ILE A 124 2.82 0.65 -13.14
N ASN A 125 1.69 0.02 -13.49
CA ASN A 125 0.67 0.66 -14.31
C ASN A 125 0.08 1.89 -13.60
N ALA A 126 -0.17 1.81 -12.28
CA ALA A 126 -0.62 2.96 -11.49
C ALA A 126 0.43 4.09 -11.49
N VAL A 127 1.73 3.77 -11.44
CA VAL A 127 2.80 4.77 -11.57
C VAL A 127 2.68 5.54 -12.87
N PHE A 128 2.61 4.84 -13.99
CA PHE A 128 2.50 5.51 -15.28
C PHE A 128 1.16 6.24 -15.46
N GLY A 129 0.06 5.67 -14.95
CA GLY A 129 -1.26 6.32 -14.95
C GLY A 129 -1.28 7.62 -14.14
N SER A 130 -0.58 7.66 -13.00
CA SER A 130 -0.53 8.86 -12.14
C SER A 130 0.03 10.10 -12.84
N TRP A 131 0.89 9.90 -13.85
CA TRP A 131 1.41 11.01 -14.66
C TRP A 131 0.29 11.77 -15.38
N PHE A 132 -0.78 11.09 -15.76
CA PHE A 132 -1.91 11.70 -16.48
C PHE A 132 -3.05 12.12 -15.55
N GLY A 133 -2.91 11.96 -14.23
CA GLY A 133 -3.94 12.38 -13.27
C GLY A 133 -4.13 13.90 -13.22
N ASP A 134 -5.34 14.35 -12.86
CA ASP A 134 -5.72 15.77 -12.87
C ASP A 134 -4.79 16.66 -12.06
N ARG A 135 -4.40 16.21 -10.86
CA ARG A 135 -3.43 16.91 -10.00
C ARG A 135 -2.10 17.06 -10.73
N ALA A 136 -1.69 16.03 -11.46
CA ALA A 136 -0.44 16.02 -12.17
C ALA A 136 -0.40 16.93 -13.39
N VAL A 137 -1.46 16.88 -14.18
CA VAL A 137 -1.67 17.80 -15.31
C VAL A 137 -1.68 19.25 -14.83
N LYS A 138 -2.45 19.57 -13.78
CA LYS A 138 -2.53 20.92 -13.22
C LYS A 138 -1.17 21.42 -12.72
N TYR A 139 -0.45 20.59 -11.96
CA TYR A 139 0.88 20.95 -11.47
C TYR A 139 1.87 21.23 -12.61
N ARG A 140 1.86 20.41 -13.67
CA ARG A 140 2.72 20.66 -14.85
C ARG A 140 2.41 21.98 -15.52
N LYS A 141 1.13 22.31 -15.71
CA LYS A 141 0.70 23.57 -16.32
C LYS A 141 1.14 24.78 -15.48
N LEU A 142 0.98 24.73 -14.16
CA LEU A 142 1.38 25.82 -13.26
C LEU A 142 2.89 26.03 -13.21
N ASN A 143 3.68 24.96 -13.42
CA ASN A 143 5.14 25.01 -13.33
C ASN A 143 5.84 24.95 -14.70
N ASN A 144 5.10 25.12 -15.81
CA ASN A 144 5.61 25.07 -17.18
C ASN A 144 6.44 23.80 -17.49
N ILE A 145 6.03 22.65 -16.96
CA ILE A 145 6.69 21.36 -17.21
C ILE A 145 6.12 20.75 -18.50
N PRO A 146 6.95 20.37 -19.49
CA PRO A 146 6.47 19.80 -20.75
C PRO A 146 5.65 18.51 -20.57
N GLU A 147 4.55 18.39 -21.33
CA GLU A 147 3.63 17.25 -21.26
C GLU A 147 4.18 15.98 -21.93
N ASN A 148 5.12 16.12 -22.86
CA ASN A 148 5.77 15.01 -23.57
C ASN A 148 6.79 14.23 -22.72
N LEU A 149 7.02 14.67 -21.48
CA LEU A 149 7.79 13.91 -20.50
C LEU A 149 6.93 12.77 -19.93
N GLY A 150 7.59 11.88 -19.20
CA GLY A 150 6.93 10.83 -18.43
C GLY A 150 7.46 10.78 -16.99
N THR A 151 7.01 9.76 -16.28
CA THR A 151 7.55 9.37 -14.97
C THR A 151 8.25 8.02 -15.09
N ALA A 152 9.36 7.84 -14.40
CA ALA A 152 9.98 6.55 -14.21
C ALA A 152 9.32 5.81 -13.04
N CYS A 153 9.46 4.49 -13.04
CA CYS A 153 9.04 3.63 -11.94
C CYS A 153 10.29 3.02 -11.29
N ASN A 154 10.49 3.31 -10.01
CA ASN A 154 11.58 2.77 -9.21
C ASN A 154 11.06 1.61 -8.37
N VAL A 155 11.65 0.43 -8.54
CA VAL A 155 11.39 -0.76 -7.73
C VAL A 155 12.61 -1.03 -6.87
N GLN A 156 12.44 -1.04 -5.55
CA GLN A 156 13.54 -1.12 -4.59
C GLN A 156 13.23 -2.18 -3.52
N ALA A 157 14.22 -2.97 -3.12
CA ALA A 157 14.09 -3.89 -2.00
C ALA A 157 13.74 -3.15 -0.69
N MET A 158 12.80 -3.68 0.08
CA MET A 158 12.41 -3.13 1.37
C MET A 158 13.53 -3.30 2.41
N VAL A 159 13.67 -2.27 3.25
CA VAL A 159 14.44 -2.32 4.50
C VAL A 159 13.52 -1.91 5.64
N PHE A 160 13.59 -2.63 6.75
CA PHE A 160 12.73 -2.39 7.91
C PHE A 160 13.54 -1.68 9.00
N GLY A 161 13.18 -0.43 9.30
CA GLY A 161 13.87 0.39 10.30
C GLY A 161 13.54 0.03 11.75
N ARG A 162 12.44 -0.71 11.99
CA ARG A 162 12.03 -1.25 13.29
C ARG A 162 11.28 -2.57 13.05
N ILE A 163 11.76 -3.64 13.67
CA ILE A 163 11.17 -4.98 13.70
C ILE A 163 10.85 -5.31 15.14
#